data_AF-F3B764-F1
#
_entry.id   AF-F3B764-F1
#
_cell.length_a   1.000
_cell.length_b   1.000
_cell.length_c   1.000
_cell.angle_alpha   90.00
_cell.angle_beta   90.00
_cell.angle_gamma   90.00
#
_symmetry.space_group_name_H-M   'P 1'
#
loop_
_entity.id
_entity.type
_entity.pdbx_description
1 polymer ?
#
loop_
_entity_poly.entity_id
_entity_poly.type
_entity_poly.pdbx_seq_one_letter_code
_entity_poly.pdbx_strand_id
1 'polypeptide(L)' 'MLKIRLMGTKSDITWFQKILRRSKKIEVLEVSDFYSNKGTKNYYRAYAQVKKVDLKKDN' A
#
# COMPACT_ATOMS: atom_id res chain seq x y z
N MET A 1 -11.62 -7.35 -2.92
CA MET A 1 -10.74 -6.18 -3.13
C MET A 1 -10.65 -5.43 -1.82
N LEU A 2 -9.45 -5.05 -1.36
CA LEU A 2 -9.24 -4.36 -0.08
C LEU A 2 -8.59 -3.01 -0.33
N LYS A 3 -9.05 -1.96 0.36
CA LYS A 3 -8.41 -0.64 0.38
C LYS A 3 -7.69 -0.46 1.70
N ILE A 4 -6.39 -0.16 1.65
CA ILE A 4 -5.53 0.02 2.82
C ILE A 4 -5.16 1.50 2.90
N ARG A 5 -5.32 2.11 4.08
CA ARG A 5 -4.75 3.42 4.39
C ARG A 5 -3.35 3.23 4.97
N LEU A 6 -2.35 3.73 4.27
CA LEU A 6 -0.96 3.80 4.74
C LEU A 6 -0.76 5.15 5.40
N MET A 7 -0.24 5.18 6.64
CA MET A 7 0.08 6.42 7.36
C MET A 7 1.50 6.33 7.93
N GLY A 8 2.24 7.43 7.85
CA GLY A 8 3.62 7.48 8.30
C GLY A 8 4.39 8.59 7.60
N THR A 9 5.72 8.56 7.67
CA THR A 9 6.55 9.42 6.82
C THR A 9 6.45 8.97 5.36
N LYS A 10 6.85 9.84 4.41
CA LYS A 10 6.88 9.43 2.99
C LYS A 10 7.80 8.22 2.77
N SER A 11 8.91 8.12 3.50
CA SER A 11 9.83 6.99 3.43
C SER A 11 9.20 5.69 3.92
N ASP A 12 8.52 5.71 5.08
CA ASP A 12 7.89 4.51 5.65
C ASP A 12 6.80 3.97 4.73
N ILE A 13 5.95 4.86 4.21
CA ILE A 13 4.89 4.51 3.28
C ILE A 13 5.49 3.92 2.00
N THR A 14 6.52 4.54 1.42
CA THR A 14 7.19 4.05 0.21
C THR A 14 7.84 2.69 0.44
N TRP A 15 8.49 2.49 1.59
CA TRP A 15 9.08 1.22 1.97
C TRP A 15 8.01 0.13 2.07
N PHE A 16 6.88 0.40 2.72
CA PHE A 16 5.82 -0.60 2.84
C PHE A 16 5.12 -0.88 1.50
N GLN A 17 4.95 0.13 0.64
CA GLN A 17 4.47 -0.08 -0.74
C GLN A 17 5.38 -1.04 -1.52
N LYS A 18 6.71 -0.97 -1.33
CA LYS A 18 7.65 -1.93 -1.94
C LYS A 18 7.43 -3.35 -1.40
N ILE A 19 7.12 -3.51 -0.10
CA ILE A 19 6.78 -4.81 0.50
C ILE A 19 5.49 -5.36 -0.14
N LEU A 20 4.45 -4.53 -0.23
CA LEU A 20 3.17 -4.94 -0.83
C LEU A 20 3.36 -5.43 -2.27
N ARG A 21 4.13 -4.71 -3.09
CA ARG A 21 4.40 -5.07 -4.50
C ARG A 21 5.27 -6.34 -4.65
N ARG A 22 6.08 -6.69 -3.64
CA ARG A 22 6.93 -7.89 -3.66
C ARG A 22 6.22 -9.15 -3.18
N SER A 23 5.08 -9.00 -2.50
CA SER A 23 4.33 -10.13 -1.96
C SER A 23 3.69 -10.96 -3.07
N LYS A 24 4.03 -12.25 -3.17
CA LYS A 24 3.40 -13.18 -4.13
C LYS A 24 1.90 -13.44 -3.85
N LYS A 25 1.43 -13.09 -2.65
CA LYS A 25 0.05 -13.31 -2.21
C LYS A 25 -0.85 -12.09 -2.44
N ILE A 26 -0.27 -10.95 -2.81
CA ILE A 26 -0.96 -9.67 -2.89
C ILE A 26 -0.65 -9.00 -4.23
N GLU A 27 -1.68 -8.69 -4.97
CA GLU A 27 -1.60 -7.85 -6.16
C GLU A 27 -1.96 -6.41 -5.77
N VAL A 28 -1.08 -5.46 -6.08
CA VAL A 28 -1.34 -4.03 -5.87
C VAL A 28 -1.92 -3.45 -7.15
N LEU A 29 -3.18 -3.04 -7.09
CA LEU A 29 -3.93 -2.52 -8.25
C LEU A 29 -3.69 -1.02 -8.45
N GLU A 30 -3.79 -0.25 -7.38
CA GLU A 30 -3.67 1.21 -7.43
C GLU A 30 -2.98 1.71 -6.16
N VAL A 31 -2.22 2.79 -6.30
CA VAL A 31 -1.66 3.55 -5.18
C VAL A 31 -1.94 5.02 -5.44
N SER A 32 -2.58 5.70 -4.48
CA SER A 32 -2.85 7.12 -4.57
C SER A 32 -1.60 7.97 -4.33
N ASP A 33 -1.72 9.26 -4.61
CA ASP A 33 -0.77 10.28 -4.16
C ASP A 33 -0.68 10.36 -2.62
N PHE A 34 0.34 11.07 -2.15
CA PHE A 34 0.51 11.43 -0.74
C PHE A 34 -0.37 12.61 -0.36
N TYR A 35 -1.15 12.45 0.69
CA TYR A 35 -1.91 13.53 1.32
C TYR A 35 -1.30 13.89 2.66
N SER A 36 -1.14 15.18 2.94
CA SER A 36 -0.68 15.66 4.26
C SER A 36 -1.73 15.38 5.35
N ASN A 37 -1.28 14.96 6.52
CA ASN A 37 -2.16 14.87 7.68
C ASN A 37 -2.30 16.25 8.35
N LYS A 38 -3.53 16.60 8.78
CA LYS A 38 -3.80 17.88 9.42
C LYS A 38 -3.00 17.98 10.74
N GLY A 39 -2.37 19.13 10.97
CA GLY A 39 -1.61 19.39 12.20
C GLY A 39 -0.16 18.88 12.18
N THR A 40 0.34 18.38 11.05
CA THR A 40 1.75 17.94 10.92
C THR A 40 2.28 18.13 9.50
N LYS A 41 3.57 18.43 9.39
CA LYS A 41 4.32 18.47 8.12
C LYS A 41 5.07 17.16 7.84
N ASN A 42 5.17 16.28 8.84
CA ASN A 42 6.05 15.11 8.78
C ASN A 42 5.29 13.82 8.43
N TYR A 43 3.99 13.76 8.76
CA TYR A 43 3.17 12.58 8.50
C TYR A 43 2.20 12.78 7.35
N TYR A 44 2.15 11.77 6.51
CA TYR A 44 1.32 11.71 5.32
C TYR A 44 0.43 10.48 5.38
N ARG A 45 -0.54 10.44 4.47
CA ARG A 45 -1.33 9.25 4.18
C ARG A 45 -1.32 8.98 2.68
N ALA A 46 -1.38 7.70 2.33
CA ALA A 46 -1.65 7.23 0.97
C ALA A 46 -2.63 6.06 1.05
N TYR A 47 -3.28 5.75 -0.07
CA TYR A 47 -4.22 4.65 -0.17
C TYR A 47 -3.68 3.64 -1.17
N ALA A 48 -3.72 2.37 -0.81
CA ALA A 48 -3.40 1.27 -1.71
C ALA A 48 -4.64 0.40 -1.90
N GLN A 49 -4.98 0.12 -3.14
CA GLN A 49 -5.98 -0.88 -3.49
C GLN A 49 -5.27 -2.18 -3.82
N VAL A 50 -5.64 -3.25 -3.11
CA VAL A 50 -5.01 -4.55 -3.24
C VAL A 50 -6.02 -5.67 -3.43
N LYS A 51 -5.57 -6.76 -4.04
CA LYS A 51 -6.33 -8.01 -4.22
C LYS A 51 -5.49 -9.17 -3.73
N LYS A 52 -6.15 -10.20 -3.18
CA LYS A 52 -5.49 -11.48 -2.89
C LYS A 52 -5.20 -12.16 -4.23
N VAL A 53 -3.97 -12.62 -4.40
CA VAL A 53 -3.62 -13.53 -5.50
C VAL A 53 -4.04 -14.92 -5.08
N ASP A 54 -5.00 -15.49 -5.80
CA ASP A 54 -5.30 -16.91 -5.68
C ASP A 54 -4.24 -17.66 -6.48
N LEU A 55 -3.19 -18.09 -5.79
CA LEU A 55 -2.22 -19.02 -6.34
C LEU A 55 -3.00 -20.31 -6.63
N LYS A 56 -3.31 -20.56 -7.91
CA LYS A 56 -3.76 -21.90 -8.32
C LYS A 56 -2.70 -22.86 -7.81
N LYS A 57 -3.13 -23.87 -7.04
CA LYS A 57 -2.29 -25.05 -6.85
C LYS A 57 -2.09 -25.60 -8.25
N ASP A 58 -0.85 -25.59 -8.74
CA ASP A 58 -0.53 -26.32 -9.97
C ASP A 58 -0.98 -27.76 -9.74
N ASN A 59 -1.97 -28.19 -10.53
CA ASN A 59 -2.47 -29.57 -10.57
C ASN A 59 -1.46 -30.44 -11.32
#